data_AF-A0A7C1H6H2-F1
#
_entry.id   AF-A0A7C1H6H2-F1
#
_cell.length_a   1.000
_cell.length_b   1.000
_cell.length_c   1.000
_cell.angle_alpha   90.00
_cell.angle_beta   90.00
_cell.angle_gamma   90.00
#
_symmetry.space_group_name_H-M   'P 1'
#
loop_
_entity.id
_entity.type
_entity.pdbx_description
1 polymer ?
#
loop_
_entity_poly.entity_id
_entity_poly.type
_entity_poly.pdbx_seq_one_letter_code
_entity_poly.pdbx_strand_id
1 'polypeptide(L)'
;MKFAKPIMVLVIVISVLSALAASYGAFVGGGPGSYQFESLRSGEITIYGEGLYKYESIALGPQARGQDVVTLFLWIPLLIISLYIALKNSLRGKLLLTGTIGYFLYTYTMYTFIQFNEMYLVYIALMASSLYAFILSFMSLEIPQLRAAFTEKIPVKTLAAFQILSAFGLAFRWFADLVPSLLTGTAPSELQ
;
A
#
# COMPACT_ATOMS: atom_id res chain seq x y z
N MET A 1 2.62 24.79 -8.68
CA MET A 1 1.69 23.64 -8.60
C MET A 1 0.42 24.13 -7.92
N LYS A 2 -0.77 23.83 -8.48
CA LYS A 2 -2.04 24.15 -7.80
C LYS A 2 -2.09 23.40 -6.47
N PHE A 3 -2.61 24.02 -5.40
CA PHE A 3 -2.69 23.42 -4.06
C PHE A 3 -1.34 23.03 -3.42
N ALA A 4 -0.22 23.67 -3.79
CA ALA A 4 1.10 23.29 -3.28
C ALA A 4 1.21 23.27 -1.74
N LYS A 5 0.70 24.30 -1.06
CA LYS A 5 0.74 24.39 0.41
C LYS A 5 0.00 23.23 1.11
N PRO A 6 -1.30 22.97 0.84
CA PRO A 6 -2.00 21.87 1.49
C PRO A 6 -1.43 20.50 1.12
N ILE A 7 -1.00 20.29 -0.13
CA ILE A 7 -0.33 19.03 -0.52
C ILE A 7 0.96 18.83 0.29
N MET A 8 1.78 19.87 0.43
CA MET A 8 3.03 19.78 1.21
C MET A 8 2.77 19.45 2.68
N VAL A 9 1.79 20.10 3.30
CA VAL A 9 1.39 19.81 4.69
C VAL A 9 0.94 18.35 4.83
N LEU A 10 0.05 17.88 3.94
CA LEU A 10 -0.42 16.51 3.98
C LEU A 10 0.69 15.49 3.73
N VAL A 11 1.63 15.77 2.83
CA VAL A 11 2.79 14.89 2.58
C VAL A 11 3.68 14.81 3.83
N ILE A 12 3.90 15.91 4.54
CA ILE A 12 4.65 15.91 5.80
C ILE A 12 3.93 15.06 6.84
N VAL A 13 2.60 15.25 7.00
CA VAL A 13 1.78 14.44 7.91
C VAL A 13 1.86 12.96 7.56
N ILE A 14 1.67 12.60 6.29
CA ILE A 14 1.78 11.21 5.80
C ILE A 14 3.17 10.65 6.10
N SER A 15 4.24 11.41 5.82
CA SER A 15 5.61 10.96 6.04
C SER A 15 5.90 10.68 7.52
N VAL A 16 5.46 11.56 8.42
CA VAL A 16 5.66 11.40 9.87
C VAL A 16 4.85 10.24 10.42
N LEU A 17 3.55 10.18 10.08
CA LEU A 17 2.67 9.13 10.59
C LEU A 17 3.05 7.75 10.04
N SER A 18 3.42 7.67 8.75
CA SER A 18 3.86 6.40 8.15
C SER A 18 5.21 5.97 8.69
N ALA A 19 6.15 6.90 8.94
CA ALA A 19 7.41 6.58 9.60
C ALA A 19 7.16 6.01 11.01
N LEU A 20 6.25 6.61 11.78
CA LEU A 20 5.87 6.12 13.11
C LEU A 20 5.25 4.72 13.02
N ALA A 21 4.21 4.55 12.20
CA ALA A 21 3.49 3.29 12.05
C ALA A 21 4.41 2.16 11.56
N ALA A 22 5.17 2.43 10.50
CA ALA A 22 6.04 1.42 9.89
C ALA A 22 7.28 1.12 10.74
N SER A 23 7.85 2.10 11.46
CA SER A 23 8.93 1.80 12.42
C SER A 23 8.44 0.92 13.56
N TYR A 24 7.23 1.21 14.05
CA TYR A 24 6.62 0.41 15.10
C TYR A 24 6.32 -1.01 14.59
N GLY A 25 5.66 -1.16 13.45
CA GLY A 25 5.31 -2.47 12.89
C GLY A 25 6.52 -3.29 12.43
N ALA A 26 7.56 -2.67 11.88
CA ALA A 26 8.77 -3.39 11.43
C ALA A 26 9.65 -3.88 12.59
N PHE A 27 9.81 -3.08 13.65
CA PHE A 27 10.85 -3.30 14.65
C PHE A 27 10.36 -3.64 16.05
N VAL A 28 9.10 -3.35 16.39
CA VAL A 28 8.56 -3.78 17.69
C VAL A 28 8.39 -5.30 17.67
N GLY A 29 9.15 -5.95 18.55
CA GLY A 29 9.02 -7.37 18.84
C GLY A 29 8.17 -7.64 20.08
N GLY A 30 8.28 -8.86 20.59
CA GLY A 30 7.50 -9.35 21.73
C GLY A 30 6.26 -10.13 21.30
N GLY A 31 5.57 -10.73 22.27
CA GLY A 31 4.48 -11.68 22.02
C GLY A 31 4.89 -13.12 22.38
N PRO A 32 3.91 -14.04 22.41
CA PRO A 32 4.13 -15.43 22.83
C PRO A 32 4.93 -16.27 21.82
N GLY A 33 5.21 -15.74 20.62
CA GLY A 33 5.73 -16.52 19.50
C GLY A 33 4.59 -17.25 18.78
N SER A 34 4.90 -17.92 17.66
CA SER A 34 3.87 -18.56 16.84
C SER A 34 3.19 -19.73 17.56
N TYR A 35 1.87 -19.82 17.45
CA TYR A 35 1.05 -20.85 18.10
C TYR A 35 -0.08 -21.31 17.18
N GLN A 36 -0.58 -22.53 17.40
CA GLN A 36 -1.73 -23.07 16.67
C GLN A 36 -3.04 -22.57 17.28
N PHE A 37 -4.01 -22.26 16.43
CA PHE A 37 -5.33 -21.79 16.80
C PHE A 37 -6.39 -22.47 15.93
N GLU A 38 -7.49 -22.92 16.53
CA GLU A 38 -8.58 -23.53 15.76
C GLU A 38 -9.45 -22.43 15.10
N SER A 39 -9.39 -22.34 13.77
CA SER A 39 -10.13 -21.38 12.97
C SER A 39 -11.62 -21.70 12.91
N LEU A 40 -12.45 -20.66 12.81
CA LEU A 40 -13.90 -20.77 12.63
C LEU A 40 -14.30 -21.40 11.29
N ARG A 41 -13.40 -21.43 10.31
CA ARG A 41 -13.68 -21.89 8.94
C ARG A 41 -13.00 -23.21 8.59
N SER A 42 -11.88 -23.51 9.24
CA SER A 42 -10.85 -24.36 8.62
C SER A 42 -9.79 -24.80 9.63
N GLY A 43 -10.07 -25.85 10.41
CA GLY A 43 -9.04 -26.56 11.18
C GLY A 43 -8.07 -25.69 11.99
N GLU A 44 -6.83 -26.15 12.15
CA GLU A 44 -5.79 -25.42 12.89
C GLU A 44 -5.01 -24.45 11.97
N ILE A 45 -4.91 -23.20 12.40
CA ILE A 45 -4.08 -22.16 11.79
C ILE A 45 -2.93 -21.77 12.69
N THR A 46 -1.79 -21.48 12.07
CA THR A 46 -0.66 -20.91 12.80
C THR A 46 -0.77 -19.40 12.85
N ILE A 47 -0.91 -18.86 14.05
CA ILE A 47 -0.86 -17.42 14.33
C ILE A 47 0.60 -16.97 14.42
N TYR A 48 0.90 -15.79 13.89
CA TYR A 48 2.26 -15.25 13.83
C TYR A 48 2.82 -15.00 15.24
N GLY A 49 2.04 -14.39 16.13
CA GLY A 49 2.37 -14.30 17.56
C GLY A 49 3.48 -13.31 17.94
N GLU A 50 3.92 -12.47 17.01
CA GLU A 50 5.01 -11.51 17.22
C GLU A 50 4.64 -10.06 16.86
N GLY A 51 5.15 -9.13 17.69
CA GLY A 51 5.14 -7.69 17.43
C GLY A 51 3.75 -7.08 17.30
N LEU A 52 3.64 -6.08 16.43
CA LEU A 52 2.38 -5.39 16.13
C LEU A 52 1.35 -6.30 15.43
N TYR A 53 1.83 -7.28 14.67
CA TYR A 53 1.02 -8.21 13.87
C TYR A 53 0.78 -9.55 14.57
N LYS A 54 0.87 -9.58 15.90
CA LYS A 54 0.80 -10.81 16.71
C LYS A 54 -0.50 -11.61 16.57
N TYR A 55 -1.60 -10.97 16.16
CA TYR A 55 -2.90 -11.61 15.97
C TYR A 55 -3.14 -12.08 14.53
N GLU A 56 -2.24 -11.75 13.61
CA GLU A 56 -2.34 -12.16 12.21
C GLU A 56 -1.90 -13.60 12.03
N SER A 57 -2.38 -14.25 10.97
CA SER A 57 -1.85 -15.57 10.57
C SER A 57 -0.38 -15.46 10.18
N ILE A 58 0.33 -16.58 10.22
CA ILE A 58 1.73 -16.65 9.79
C ILE A 58 1.90 -16.32 8.29
N ALA A 59 0.83 -16.40 7.51
CA ALA A 59 0.82 -15.93 6.13
C ALA A 59 0.82 -14.39 6.06
N LEU A 60 0.04 -13.70 6.89
CA LEU A 60 -0.16 -12.24 6.79
C LEU A 60 0.84 -11.43 7.64
N GLY A 61 1.17 -11.88 8.85
CA GLY A 61 2.01 -11.12 9.79
C GLY A 61 3.39 -10.75 9.23
N PRO A 62 4.17 -11.71 8.70
CA PRO A 62 5.45 -11.43 8.06
C PRO A 62 5.34 -10.54 6.82
N GLN A 63 4.25 -10.66 6.04
CA GLN A 63 4.01 -9.81 4.88
C GLN A 63 3.77 -8.35 5.30
N ALA A 64 2.95 -8.12 6.32
CA ALA A 64 2.71 -6.78 6.86
C ALA A 64 4.00 -6.15 7.41
N ARG A 65 4.81 -6.94 8.13
CA ARG A 65 6.13 -6.52 8.61
C ARG A 65 7.10 -6.17 7.47
N GLY A 66 7.13 -6.98 6.42
CA GLY A 66 7.92 -6.70 5.22
C GLY A 66 7.46 -5.43 4.49
N GLN A 67 6.15 -5.22 4.40
CA GLN A 67 5.55 -4.01 3.82
C GLN A 67 5.97 -2.75 4.57
N ASP A 68 6.05 -2.79 5.90
CA ASP A 68 6.52 -1.66 6.70
C ASP A 68 7.98 -1.30 6.41
N VAL A 69 8.86 -2.30 6.30
CA VAL A 69 10.27 -2.08 5.93
C VAL A 69 10.36 -1.40 4.56
N VAL A 70 9.60 -1.88 3.58
CA VAL A 70 9.56 -1.28 2.24
C VAL A 70 8.98 0.14 2.30
N THR A 71 7.97 0.38 3.14
CA THR A 71 7.39 1.72 3.33
C THR A 71 8.45 2.70 3.85
N LEU A 72 9.19 2.31 4.89
CA LEU A 72 10.23 3.14 5.50
C LEU A 72 11.36 3.51 4.55
N PHE A 73 11.93 2.50 3.88
CA PHE A 73 13.18 2.69 3.14
C PHE A 73 12.99 2.99 1.65
N LEU A 74 11.81 2.71 1.09
CA LEU A 74 11.52 2.98 -0.33
C LEU A 74 10.49 4.09 -0.48
N TRP A 75 9.30 3.91 0.10
CA TRP A 75 8.15 4.76 -0.24
C TRP A 75 8.18 6.14 0.42
N ILE A 76 8.64 6.25 1.67
CA ILE A 76 8.81 7.55 2.32
C ILE A 76 9.88 8.39 1.59
N PRO A 77 11.09 7.87 1.27
CA PRO A 77 12.05 8.60 0.44
C PRO A 77 11.47 9.00 -0.91
N LEU A 78 10.76 8.09 -1.59
CA LEU A 78 10.12 8.38 -2.86
C LEU A 78 9.05 9.48 -2.74
N LEU A 79 8.30 9.51 -1.64
CA LEU A 79 7.29 10.54 -1.37
C LEU A 79 7.93 11.93 -1.23
N ILE A 80 9.04 12.03 -0.51
CA ILE A 80 9.79 13.28 -0.33
C ILE A 80 10.43 13.74 -1.64
N ILE A 81 11.10 12.82 -2.36
CA ILE A 81 11.74 13.12 -3.65
C ILE A 81 10.70 13.55 -4.69
N SER A 82 9.58 12.84 -4.77
CA SER A 82 8.51 13.15 -5.71
C SER A 82 7.85 14.49 -5.40
N LEU A 83 7.66 14.84 -4.12
CA LEU A 83 7.20 16.16 -3.71
C LEU A 83 8.17 17.25 -4.18
N TYR A 84 9.47 17.10 -3.92
CA TYR A 84 10.49 18.06 -4.34
C TYR A 84 10.47 18.30 -5.86
N ILE A 85 10.36 17.24 -6.66
CA ILE A 85 10.29 17.35 -8.13
C ILE A 85 8.95 17.98 -8.56
N ALA A 86 7.84 17.64 -7.92
CA ALA A 86 6.51 18.19 -8.22
C ALA A 86 6.43 19.71 -7.93
N LEU A 87 7.10 20.18 -6.86
CA LEU A 87 7.18 21.59 -6.51
C LEU A 87 7.91 22.44 -7.56
N LYS A 88 8.81 21.83 -8.34
CA LYS A 88 9.44 22.45 -9.53
C LYS A 88 8.51 22.55 -10.74
N ASN A 89 7.21 22.33 -10.57
CA ASN A 89 6.20 22.31 -11.63
C ASN A 89 6.41 21.27 -12.74
N SER A 90 7.25 20.25 -12.50
CA SER A 90 7.45 19.16 -13.46
C SER A 90 6.21 18.25 -13.51
N LEU A 91 5.66 18.02 -14.71
CA LEU A 91 4.56 17.08 -14.91
C LEU A 91 4.93 15.66 -14.45
N ARG A 92 6.16 15.21 -14.74
CA ARG A 92 6.66 13.90 -14.28
C ARG A 92 6.70 13.83 -12.75
N GLY A 93 7.11 14.92 -12.10
CA GLY A 93 7.09 15.03 -10.63
C GLY A 93 5.69 14.95 -10.06
N LYS A 94 4.73 15.68 -10.64
CA LYS A 94 3.32 15.64 -10.23
C LYS A 94 2.73 14.23 -10.39
N LEU A 95 2.99 13.56 -11.51
CA LEU A 95 2.52 12.18 -11.75
C LEU A 95 3.16 11.19 -10.77
N LEU A 96 4.47 11.29 -10.54
CA LEU A 96 5.19 10.46 -9.58
C LEU A 96 4.65 10.67 -8.16
N LEU A 97 4.42 11.92 -7.75
CA LEU A 97 3.87 12.26 -6.45
C LEU A 97 2.45 11.68 -6.28
N THR A 98 1.56 11.90 -7.26
CA THR A 98 0.19 11.36 -7.22
C THR A 98 0.19 9.83 -7.15
N GLY A 99 1.04 9.15 -7.93
CA GLY A 99 1.18 7.69 -7.87
C GLY A 99 1.72 7.20 -6.52
N THR A 100 2.71 7.90 -5.98
CA THR A 100 3.28 7.59 -4.66
C THR A 100 2.24 7.76 -3.55
N ILE A 101 1.49 8.86 -3.55
CA ILE A 101 0.37 9.06 -2.60
C ILE A 101 -0.69 7.96 -2.78
N GLY A 102 -0.94 7.51 -4.01
CA GLY A 102 -1.83 6.38 -4.30
C GLY A 102 -1.41 5.08 -3.61
N TYR A 103 -0.11 4.79 -3.53
CA TYR A 103 0.41 3.66 -2.75
C TYR A 103 0.09 3.79 -1.25
N PHE A 104 0.33 4.97 -0.66
CA PHE A 104 0.00 5.22 0.76
C PHE A 104 -1.50 5.08 1.01
N LEU A 105 -2.32 5.65 0.12
CA LEU A 105 -3.77 5.54 0.19
C LEU A 105 -4.22 4.08 0.15
N TYR A 106 -3.74 3.30 -0.82
CA TYR A 106 -4.07 1.88 -0.93
C TYR A 106 -3.65 1.09 0.31
N THR A 107 -2.39 1.23 0.73
CA THR A 107 -1.82 0.48 1.85
C THR A 107 -2.58 0.76 3.14
N TYR A 108 -2.78 2.03 3.49
CA TYR A 108 -3.42 2.39 4.74
C TYR A 108 -4.94 2.21 4.70
N THR A 109 -5.58 2.22 3.53
CA THR A 109 -6.97 1.74 3.39
C THR A 109 -7.06 0.26 3.74
N MET A 110 -6.17 -0.57 3.19
CA MET A 110 -6.14 -2.01 3.52
C MET A 110 -5.89 -2.24 5.01
N TYR A 111 -4.98 -1.49 5.62
CA TYR A 111 -4.72 -1.61 7.06
C TYR A 111 -5.95 -1.23 7.89
N THR A 112 -6.74 -0.23 7.49
CA THR A 112 -7.99 0.10 8.22
C THR A 112 -9.06 -0.99 8.15
N PHE A 113 -9.04 -1.84 7.12
CA PHE A 113 -10.01 -2.93 6.97
C PHE A 113 -9.54 -4.26 7.56
N ILE A 114 -8.22 -4.50 7.57
CA ILE A 114 -7.66 -5.82 7.88
C ILE A 114 -6.98 -5.82 9.26
N GLN A 115 -6.37 -4.71 9.67
CA GLN A 115 -5.51 -4.65 10.86
C GLN A 115 -6.20 -3.89 11.99
N PHE A 116 -6.53 -4.58 13.09
CA PHE A 116 -7.00 -3.93 14.32
C PHE A 116 -5.98 -4.12 15.46
N ASN A 117 -5.19 -3.08 15.70
CA ASN A 117 -4.12 -3.09 16.69
C ASN A 117 -3.91 -1.70 17.30
N GLU A 118 -2.86 -1.52 18.11
CA GLU A 118 -2.56 -0.29 18.84
C GLU A 118 -2.36 0.94 17.93
N MET A 119 -2.05 0.74 16.65
CA MET A 119 -1.85 1.81 15.65
C MET A 119 -3.09 2.11 14.80
N TYR A 120 -4.26 1.54 15.12
CA TYR A 120 -5.47 1.64 14.29
C TYR A 120 -5.88 3.09 13.96
N LEU A 121 -5.87 3.98 14.96
CA LEU A 121 -6.20 5.40 14.74
C LEU A 121 -5.18 6.11 13.84
N VAL A 122 -3.91 5.70 13.89
CA VAL A 122 -2.86 6.21 13.00
C VAL A 122 -3.13 5.77 11.57
N TYR A 123 -3.59 4.53 11.35
CA TYR A 123 -3.98 4.05 10.02
C TYR A 123 -5.15 4.85 9.44
N ILE A 124 -6.18 5.17 10.25
CA ILE A 124 -7.30 6.02 9.83
C ILE A 124 -6.80 7.42 9.44
N ALA A 125 -5.96 8.03 10.27
CA ALA A 125 -5.41 9.35 9.99
C ALA A 125 -4.54 9.36 8.71
N LEU A 126 -3.76 8.30 8.48
CA LEU A 126 -2.99 8.09 7.26
C LEU A 126 -3.89 7.94 6.05
N MET A 127 -4.87 7.04 6.10
CA MET A 127 -5.84 6.83 5.03
C MET A 127 -6.54 8.14 4.64
N ALA A 128 -7.06 8.88 5.62
CA ALA A 128 -7.74 10.15 5.37
C ALA A 128 -6.79 11.21 4.78
N SER A 129 -5.60 11.37 5.35
CA SER A 129 -4.60 12.32 4.85
C SER A 129 -4.16 11.99 3.43
N SER A 130 -3.92 10.72 3.14
CA SER A 130 -3.58 10.22 1.80
C SER A 130 -4.72 10.40 0.81
N LEU A 131 -5.98 10.21 1.21
CA LEU A 131 -7.14 10.43 0.36
C LEU A 131 -7.23 11.89 -0.08
N TYR A 132 -7.18 12.83 0.87
CA TYR A 132 -7.22 14.26 0.53
C TYR A 132 -5.99 14.71 -0.25
N ALA A 133 -4.80 14.19 0.09
CA ALA A 133 -3.58 14.48 -0.66
C ALA A 133 -3.68 13.97 -2.10
N PHE A 134 -4.27 12.78 -2.30
CA PHE A 134 -4.48 12.19 -3.61
C PHE A 134 -5.44 13.03 -4.44
N ILE A 135 -6.60 13.41 -3.88
CA ILE A 135 -7.59 14.26 -4.55
C ILE A 135 -6.96 15.59 -4.97
N LEU A 136 -6.28 16.28 -4.04
CA LEU A 136 -5.64 17.56 -4.35
C LEU A 136 -4.53 17.43 -5.40
N SER A 137 -3.71 16.38 -5.31
CA SER A 137 -2.63 16.13 -6.27
C SER A 137 -3.19 15.81 -7.65
N PHE A 138 -4.26 15.02 -7.73
CA PHE A 138 -4.95 14.71 -8.97
C PHE A 138 -5.58 15.98 -9.60
N MET A 139 -6.25 16.80 -8.79
CA MET A 139 -6.82 18.09 -9.24
C MET A 139 -5.76 19.14 -9.62
N SER A 140 -4.49 18.92 -9.26
CA SER A 140 -3.36 19.78 -9.64
C SER A 140 -2.78 19.45 -11.01
N LEU A 141 -3.19 18.32 -11.60
CA LEU A 141 -2.79 17.90 -12.94
C LEU A 141 -3.57 18.70 -13.99
N GLU A 142 -2.84 19.39 -14.87
CA GLU A 142 -3.43 20.21 -15.93
C GLU A 142 -3.61 19.35 -17.19
N ILE A 143 -4.87 19.15 -17.61
CA ILE A 143 -5.23 18.32 -18.78
C ILE A 143 -4.50 18.74 -20.07
N PRO A 144 -4.33 20.04 -20.40
CA PRO A 144 -3.59 20.45 -21.59
C PRO A 144 -2.12 20.01 -21.56
N GLN A 145 -1.47 20.12 -20.39
CA GLN A 145 -0.07 19.68 -20.21
C GLN A 145 0.04 18.15 -20.31
N LEU A 146 -0.95 17.41 -19.80
CA LEU A 146 -1.01 15.96 -20.00
C LEU A 146 -1.06 15.63 -21.49
N ARG A 147 -2.03 16.17 -22.24
CA ARG A 147 -2.18 15.87 -23.66
C ARG A 147 -0.91 16.16 -24.47
N ALA A 148 -0.24 17.28 -24.18
CA ALA A 148 1.02 17.62 -24.83
C ALA A 148 2.18 16.67 -24.47
N ALA A 149 2.15 16.04 -23.30
CA ALA A 149 3.18 15.10 -22.86
C ALA A 149 2.98 13.68 -23.43
N PHE A 150 1.73 13.29 -23.73
CA PHE A 150 1.42 12.01 -24.36
C PHE A 150 1.66 12.08 -25.88
N THR A 151 2.93 11.95 -26.26
CA THR A 151 3.38 11.90 -27.67
C THR A 151 3.53 10.46 -28.15
N GLU A 152 3.65 10.27 -29.48
CA GLU A 152 3.88 8.95 -30.10
C GLU A 152 5.16 8.24 -29.62
N LYS A 153 6.07 8.95 -28.94
CA LYS A 153 7.31 8.41 -28.39
C LYS A 153 7.12 7.61 -27.10
N ILE A 154 5.92 7.59 -26.52
CA ILE A 154 5.66 6.76 -25.34
C ILE A 154 5.69 5.28 -25.76
N PRO A 155 6.41 4.40 -25.03
CA PRO A 155 6.48 2.98 -25.34
C PRO A 155 5.18 2.26 -24.93
N VAL A 156 4.06 2.60 -25.58
CA VAL A 156 2.72 2.10 -25.26
C VAL A 156 2.67 0.57 -25.27
N LYS A 157 3.32 -0.07 -26.25
CA LYS A 157 3.38 -1.54 -26.34
C LYS A 157 4.09 -2.17 -25.14
N THR A 158 5.18 -1.57 -24.67
CA THR A 158 5.92 -2.06 -23.50
C THR A 158 5.10 -1.88 -22.22
N LEU A 159 4.46 -0.72 -22.04
CA LEU A 159 3.57 -0.49 -20.91
C LEU A 159 2.38 -1.45 -20.91
N ALA A 160 1.76 -1.67 -22.07
CA ALA A 160 0.67 -2.63 -22.23
C ALA A 160 1.12 -4.06 -21.92
N ALA A 161 2.27 -4.49 -22.45
CA ALA A 161 2.83 -5.80 -22.17
C ALA A 161 3.12 -5.99 -20.68
N PHE A 162 3.73 -5.00 -20.03
CA PHE A 162 3.96 -5.02 -18.59
C PHE A 162 2.66 -5.15 -17.79
N GLN A 163 1.63 -4.37 -18.14
CA GLN A 163 0.33 -4.43 -17.46
C GLN A 163 -0.37 -5.77 -17.67
N ILE A 164 -0.36 -6.28 -18.90
CA ILE A 164 -0.95 -7.58 -19.25
C ILE A 164 -0.24 -8.71 -18.50
N LEU A 165 1.10 -8.73 -18.51
CA LEU A 165 1.88 -9.74 -17.78
C LEU A 165 1.63 -9.68 -16.28
N SER A 166 1.55 -8.48 -15.70
CA SER A 166 1.24 -8.28 -14.29
C SER A 166 -0.17 -8.78 -13.96
N ALA A 167 -1.15 -8.48 -14.81
CA ALA A 167 -2.53 -8.95 -14.65
C ALA A 167 -2.63 -10.47 -14.71
N PHE A 168 -1.95 -11.11 -15.68
CA PHE A 168 -1.91 -12.58 -15.76
C PHE A 168 -1.20 -13.21 -14.58
N GLY A 169 -0.08 -12.63 -14.11
CA GLY A 169 0.63 -13.11 -12.93
C GLY A 169 -0.23 -13.07 -11.67
N LEU A 170 -0.91 -11.94 -11.42
CA LEU A 170 -1.86 -11.83 -10.32
C LEU A 170 -3.03 -12.81 -10.47
N ALA A 171 -3.66 -12.84 -11.66
CA ALA A 171 -4.81 -13.70 -11.90
C ALA A 171 -4.45 -15.18 -11.69
N PHE A 172 -3.29 -15.61 -12.19
CA PHE A 172 -2.83 -16.98 -12.00
C PHE A 172 -2.60 -17.30 -10.52
N ARG A 173 -1.89 -16.44 -9.78
CA ARG A 173 -1.64 -16.63 -8.34
C ARG A 173 -2.93 -16.72 -7.54
N TRP A 174 -3.91 -15.87 -7.82
CA TRP A 174 -5.19 -15.86 -7.09
C TRP A 174 -6.10 -17.02 -7.53
N PHE A 175 -6.21 -17.30 -8.83
CA PHE A 175 -7.03 -18.41 -9.32
C PHE A 175 -6.50 -19.77 -8.91
N ALA A 176 -5.18 -19.93 -8.76
CA ALA A 176 -4.59 -21.16 -8.25
C ALA A 176 -5.09 -21.55 -6.85
N ASP A 177 -5.49 -20.58 -6.03
CA ASP A 177 -6.03 -20.81 -4.69
C ASP A 177 -7.57 -20.76 -4.67
N LEU A 178 -8.15 -19.72 -5.30
CA LEU A 178 -9.60 -19.49 -5.27
C LEU A 178 -10.41 -20.55 -6.03
N VAL A 179 -9.96 -20.99 -7.21
CA VAL A 179 -10.74 -21.93 -8.04
C VAL A 179 -10.88 -23.30 -7.37
N PRO A 180 -9.81 -23.94 -6.87
CA PRO A 180 -9.94 -25.19 -6.12
C PRO A 180 -10.81 -25.08 -4.88
N SER A 181 -10.67 -24.00 -4.10
CA SER A 181 -11.47 -23.75 -2.90
C SER A 181 -12.97 -23.63 -3.22
N LEU A 182 -13.32 -22.92 -4.30
CA LEU A 182 -14.71 -22.80 -4.76
C LEU A 182 -15.28 -24.14 -5.24
N LEU A 183 -14.50 -24.96 -5.93
CA LEU A 183 -14.95 -26.26 -6.43
C LEU A 183 -15.11 -27.31 -5.31
N THR A 184 -14.29 -27.23 -4.27
CA THR A 184 -14.28 -28.17 -3.15
C THR A 184 -15.16 -27.72 -1.97
N GLY A 185 -15.63 -26.48 -1.97
CA GLY A 185 -16.37 -25.90 -0.85
C GLY A 185 -15.51 -25.66 0.39
N THR A 186 -14.19 -25.59 0.24
CA THR A 186 -13.24 -25.33 1.33
C THR A 186 -12.79 -23.89 1.34
N ALA A 187 -12.29 -23.38 2.48
CA ALA A 187 -11.70 -22.03 2.52
C ALA A 187 -10.40 -21.97 1.67
N PRO A 188 -10.07 -20.84 1.04
CA PRO A 188 -8.75 -20.56 0.45
C PRO A 188 -7.63 -20.71 1.47
N SER A 189 -6.43 -21.11 1.06
CA SER A 189 -5.30 -21.37 1.97
C SER A 189 -4.92 -20.17 2.86
N GLU A 190 -5.19 -18.94 2.40
CA GLU A 190 -4.95 -17.72 3.20
C GLU A 190 -6.02 -17.47 4.28
N LEU A 191 -7.19 -18.10 4.12
CA LEU A 191 -8.30 -18.10 5.07
C LEU A 191 -8.42 -19.45 5.80
N GLN A 192 -7.60 -20.43 5.42
CA GLN A 192 -7.50 -21.70 6.10
C GLN A 192 -6.84 -21.49 7.43
#